data_AF-A0AB37W9Q4-F1
#
_entry.id   AF-A0AB37W9Q4-F1
#
_cell.length_a   1.000
_cell.length_b   1.000
_cell.length_c   1.000
_cell.angle_alpha   90.00
_cell.angle_beta   90.00
_cell.angle_gamma   90.00
#
_symmetry.space_group_name_H-M   'P 1'
#
loop_
_entity.id
_entity.type
_entity.pdbx_description
1 polymer ?
#
loop_
_entity_poly.entity_id
_entity_poly.type
_entity_poly.pdbx_seq_one_letter_code
_entity_poly.pdbx_strand_id
1 'polypeptide(L)'
;MKMKKRVLCVYDGQRRLWKDDMMLDQEFEVRTKLPDGKSYVTDLDVQTLNRADALHGATREERGPWMPDNIVGGVNGVGMEPASLDWAL
;
A
#
# COMPACT_ATOMS: atom_id res chain seq x y z
N MET A 1 20.34 12.35 -2.04
CA MET A 1 19.07 11.61 -2.05
C MET A 1 19.23 10.27 -2.75
N LYS A 2 19.25 9.16 -1.99
CA LYS A 2 19.29 7.80 -2.54
C LYS A 2 17.94 7.15 -2.29
N MET A 3 17.07 7.16 -3.30
CA MET A 3 15.72 6.63 -3.17
C MET A 3 15.66 5.12 -3.40
N LYS A 4 14.94 4.42 -2.53
CA LYS A 4 14.63 3.00 -2.63
C LYS A 4 13.13 2.82 -2.88
N LYS A 5 12.79 2.18 -4.00
CA LYS A 5 11.42 1.77 -4.28
C LYS A 5 11.04 0.55 -3.44
N ARG A 6 9.90 0.62 -2.76
CA ARG A 6 9.25 -0.51 -2.08
C ARG A 6 7.80 -0.60 -2.52
N VAL A 7 7.30 -1.80 -2.79
CA VAL A 7 5.88 -2.03 -3.08
C VAL A 7 5.26 -2.70 -1.86
N LEU A 8 4.26 -2.06 -1.26
CA LEU A 8 3.48 -2.60 -0.14
C LEU A 8 2.11 -3.02 -0.66
N CYS A 9 1.73 -4.27 -0.42
CA CYS A 9 0.37 -4.76 -0.63
C CYS A 9 -0.17 -5.28 0.69
N VAL A 10 -1.28 -4.70 1.16
CA VAL A 10 -1.91 -5.07 2.43
C VAL A 10 -3.19 -5.84 2.17
N TYR A 11 -3.35 -6.96 2.86
CA TYR A 11 -4.49 -7.85 2.74
C TYR A 11 -5.12 -8.11 4.10
N ASP A 12 -6.44 -8.30 4.10
CA ASP A 12 -7.27 -8.76 5.21
C ASP A 12 -8.02 -10.00 4.75
N GLY A 13 -7.46 -11.18 5.03
CA GLY A 13 -7.86 -12.43 4.38
C GLY A 13 -7.70 -12.36 2.85
N GLN A 14 -8.79 -12.60 2.12
CA GLN A 14 -8.83 -12.52 0.66
C GLN A 14 -8.98 -11.08 0.13
N ARG A 15 -9.37 -10.13 0.99
CA ARG A 15 -9.58 -8.74 0.60
C ARG A 15 -8.23 -8.01 0.50
N ARG A 16 -7.94 -7.40 -0.65
CA ARG A 16 -6.84 -6.43 -0.74
C ARG A 16 -7.29 -5.08 -0.19
N LEU A 17 -6.67 -4.64 0.90
CA LEU A 17 -6.95 -3.34 1.52
C LEU A 17 -6.27 -2.20 0.79
N TRP A 18 -4.99 -2.38 0.40
CA TRP A 18 -4.20 -1.31 -0.20
C TRP A 18 -3.06 -1.85 -1.06
N LYS A 19 -2.64 -1.07 -2.07
CA LYS A 19 -1.37 -1.25 -2.79
C LYS A 19 -0.70 0.10 -2.92
N ASP A 20 0.50 0.22 -2.35
CA ASP A 20 1.30 1.44 -2.39
C ASP A 20 2.66 1.20 -3.03
N ASP A 21 3.06 2.11 -3.91
CA ASP A 21 4.41 2.17 -4.47
C ASP A 21 5.16 3.26 -3.70
N MET A 22 5.88 2.88 -2.65
CA MET A 22 6.61 3.79 -1.76
C MET A 22 8.01 4.08 -2.30
N MET A 23 8.39 5.36 -2.28
CA MET A 23 9.75 5.82 -2.54
C MET A 23 10.33 6.34 -1.23
N LEU A 24 11.24 5.58 -0.62
CA LEU A 24 11.82 5.90 0.69
C LEU A 24 13.28 6.29 0.54
N ASP A 25 13.72 7.33 1.25
CA ASP A 25 15.12 7.73 1.25
C ASP A 25 15.96 6.74 2.04
N GLN A 26 17.09 6.35 1.48
CA GLN A 26 18.03 5.37 2.03
C GLN A 26 19.37 6.02 2.42
N GLU A 27 19.48 7.35 2.35
CA GLU A 27 20.74 8.04 2.63
C GLU A 27 21.25 7.80 4.07
N PHE A 28 20.34 7.68 5.04
CA PHE A 28 20.64 7.45 6.45
C PHE A 28 20.00 6.17 7.01
N GLU A 29 19.83 5.13 6.18
CA GLU A 29 19.21 3.86 6.59
C GLU A 29 19.97 3.21 7.77
N VAL A 30 19.28 2.97 8.87
CA VAL A 30 19.83 2.35 10.08
C VAL A 30 19.63 0.85 10.00
N ARG A 31 20.68 0.05 10.26
CA ARG A 31 20.62 -1.42 10.18
C ARG A 31 20.94 -2.09 11.51
N THR A 32 20.02 -2.93 11.98
CA THR A 32 20.20 -3.79 13.15
C THR A 32 20.37 -5.23 12.72
N LYS A 33 21.48 -5.86 13.07
CA LYS A 33 21.74 -7.27 12.73
C LYS A 33 20.88 -8.20 13.57
N LEU A 34 20.36 -9.25 12.94
CA LEU A 34 19.67 -10.33 13.63
C LEU A 34 20.67 -11.35 14.21
N PRO A 35 20.25 -12.20 15.17
CA PRO A 35 21.13 -13.17 15.82
C PRO A 35 21.78 -14.19 14.87
N ASP A 36 21.21 -14.38 13.67
CA ASP A 36 21.76 -15.26 12.63
C ASP A 36 23.05 -14.72 11.97
N GLY A 37 23.39 -13.46 12.24
CA GLY A 37 24.58 -12.77 11.72
C GLY A 37 24.54 -12.47 10.22
N LYS A 38 23.48 -12.88 9.51
CA LYS A 38 23.33 -12.72 8.05
C LYS A 38 22.23 -11.72 7.71
N SER A 39 21.16 -11.73 8.48
CA SER A 39 19.99 -10.91 8.25
C SER A 39 20.06 -9.62 9.07
N TYR A 40 19.33 -8.61 8.61
CA TYR A 40 19.21 -7.34 9.31
C TYR A 40 17.82 -6.77 9.10
N VAL A 41 17.41 -5.93 10.05
CA VAL A 41 16.19 -5.12 9.97
C VAL A 41 16.61 -3.67 9.83
N THR A 42 15.87 -2.91 9.02
CA THR A 42 16.10 -1.48 8.84
C THR A 42 14.93 -0.63 9.30
N ASP A 43 15.19 0.66 9.54
CA ASP A 43 14.17 1.67 9.79
C ASP A 43 13.11 1.73 8.69
N LEU A 44 13.49 1.48 7.42
CA LEU A 44 12.56 1.38 6.31
C LEU A 44 11.61 0.17 6.41
N ASP A 45 12.06 -0.94 7.02
CA ASP A 45 11.20 -2.09 7.30
C ASP A 45 10.16 -1.73 8.36
N VAL A 46 10.58 -1.05 9.42
CA VAL A 46 9.68 -0.55 10.48
C VAL A 46 8.65 0.43 9.91
N GLN A 47 9.07 1.37 9.07
CA GLN A 47 8.16 2.30 8.40
C GLN A 47 7.13 1.57 7.53
N THR A 48 7.56 0.51 6.84
CA THR A 48 6.68 -0.33 6.01
C THR A 48 5.65 -1.06 6.87
N LEU A 49 6.08 -1.62 8.02
CA LEU A 49 5.20 -2.33 8.96
C LEU A 49 4.20 -1.39 9.64
N ASN A 50 4.62 -0.21 10.09
CA ASN A 50 3.73 0.78 10.70
C ASN A 50 2.60 1.22 9.75
N ARG A 51 2.91 1.32 8.44
CA ARG A 51 1.91 1.66 7.43
C ARG A 51 0.90 0.54 7.18
N ALA A 52 1.35 -0.72 7.25
CA ALA A 52 0.47 -1.87 7.21
C ALA A 52 -0.42 -1.95 8.45
N ASP A 53 0.16 -1.76 9.64
CA ASP A 53 -0.57 -1.79 10.91
C ASP A 53 -1.66 -0.71 10.98
N ALA A 54 -1.38 0.49 10.49
CA ALA A 54 -2.40 1.55 10.37
C ALA A 54 -3.59 1.13 9.48
N LEU A 55 -3.35 0.41 8.39
CA LEU A 55 -4.41 -0.10 7.51
C LEU A 55 -5.19 -1.24 8.16
N HIS A 56 -4.52 -2.12 8.91
CA HIS A 56 -5.16 -3.17 9.69
C HIS A 56 -5.88 -2.65 10.94
N GLY A 57 -5.52 -1.47 11.43
CA GLY A 57 -6.18 -0.77 12.54
C GLY A 57 -7.34 0.12 12.12
N ALA A 58 -7.52 0.38 10.82
CA ALA A 58 -8.61 1.20 10.31
C ALA A 58 -9.98 0.66 10.74
N THR A 59 -10.88 1.56 11.14
CA THR A 59 -12.26 1.24 11.52
C THR A 59 -13.05 0.65 10.34
N ARG A 60 -14.20 0.05 10.62
CA ARG A 60 -15.05 -0.53 9.57
C ARG A 60 -15.53 0.54 8.59
N GLU A 61 -15.80 1.74 9.11
CA GLU A 61 -16.23 2.91 8.38
C GLU A 61 -15.12 3.40 7.45
N GLU A 62 -13.87 3.50 7.93
CA GLU A 62 -12.70 3.92 7.14
C GLU A 62 -12.31 2.91 6.07
N ARG A 63 -12.45 1.60 6.33
CA ARG A 63 -12.19 0.56 5.32
C ARG A 63 -13.19 0.59 4.18
N GLY A 64 -14.41 1.06 4.44
CA GLY A 64 -15.51 0.97 3.50
C GLY A 64 -15.95 -0.47 3.19
N PRO A 65 -17.01 -0.64 2.37
CA PRO A 65 -17.52 -1.95 1.99
C PRO A 65 -16.45 -2.76 1.23
N TRP A 66 -16.45 -4.08 1.45
CA TRP A 66 -15.65 -4.95 0.61
C TRP A 66 -16.26 -5.00 -0.78
N MET A 67 -15.50 -4.57 -1.77
CA MET A 67 -15.84 -4.76 -3.17
C MET A 67 -14.86 -5.82 -3.72
N PRO A 68 -15.35 -7.01 -4.05
CA PRO A 68 -14.59 -7.96 -4.85
C PRO A 68 -14.19 -7.25 -6.15
N ASP A 69 -12.90 -7.31 -6.50
CA ASP A 69 -12.31 -6.74 -7.74
C ASP A 69 -11.94 -5.25 -7.77
N ASN A 70 -11.44 -4.69 -6.66
CA ASN A 70 -10.86 -3.33 -6.65
C ASN A 70 -9.43 -3.26 -7.23
N ILE A 71 -9.16 -3.95 -8.33
CA ILE A 71 -8.08 -3.51 -9.22
C ILE A 71 -8.72 -2.42 -10.07
N VAL A 72 -8.42 -1.15 -9.80
CA VAL A 72 -8.66 -0.10 -10.80
C VAL A 72 -7.88 -0.53 -12.05
N GLY A 73 -8.58 -1.05 -13.06
CA GLY A 73 -8.03 -1.67 -14.28
C GLY A 73 -8.27 -3.18 -14.45
N GLY A 74 -8.88 -3.89 -13.49
CA GLY A 74 -9.26 -5.30 -13.64
C GLY A 74 -10.68 -5.43 -14.20
N VAL A 75 -10.77 -5.78 -15.48
CA VAL A 75 -11.85 -6.30 -16.36
C VAL A 75 -13.34 -6.29 -15.93
N ASN A 76 -13.73 -6.21 -14.66
CA ASN A 76 -15.12 -6.21 -14.20
C ASN A 76 -15.48 -4.97 -13.37
N GLY A 77 -15.08 -3.78 -13.84
CA GLY A 77 -15.61 -2.53 -13.32
C GLY A 77 -17.09 -2.40 -13.69
N VAL A 78 -17.97 -2.61 -12.71
CA VAL A 78 -19.37 -2.14 -12.77
C VAL A 78 -19.32 -0.67 -13.15
N GLY A 79 -20.05 -0.31 -14.21
CA GLY A 79 -19.90 0.92 -14.97
C GLY A 79 -19.73 2.17 -14.11
N MET A 80 -18.58 2.81 -14.25
CA MET A 80 -18.52 4.25 -14.10
C MET A 80 -19.24 4.79 -15.34
N GLU A 81 -20.47 5.30 -15.19
CA GLU A 81 -21.09 6.14 -16.21
C GLU A 81 -20.05 7.21 -16.60
N PRO A 82 -19.71 7.38 -17.89
CA PRO A 82 -18.80 8.42 -18.29
C PRO A 82 -19.40 9.74 -17.82
N ALA A 83 -18.69 10.45 -16.93
CA ALA A 83 -19.05 11.80 -16.57
C ALA A 83 -19.28 12.57 -17.88
N SER A 84 -20.49 13.07 -18.07
CA SER A 84 -20.87 13.70 -19.32
C SER A 84 -19.93 14.87 -19.59
N LEU A 85 -19.36 14.90 -20.80
CA LEU A 85 -18.47 15.94 -21.29
C LEU A 85 -19.26 17.20 -21.69
N ASP A 86 -20.32 17.54 -20.95
CA ASP A 86 -21.21 18.65 -21.25
C ASP A 86 -20.57 20.01 -20.92
N TRP A 87 -19.35 20.02 -20.36
CA TRP A 87 -18.58 21.23 -20.05
C TRP A 87 -17.60 21.64 -21.16
N ALA A 88 -17.46 20.84 -22.23
CA ALA A 88 -16.46 21.03 -23.28
C ALA A 88 -17.04 21.58 -24.61
N LEU A 89 -18.12 22.36 -24.55
CA LEU A 89 -18.59 23.20 -25.66
C LEU A 89 -18.75 24.66 -25.22
#